data_AF-A0A540VQ34-F1
#
_entry.id   AF-A0A540VQ34-F1
#
_cell.length_a   1.000
_cell.length_b   1.000
_cell.length_c   1.000
_cell.angle_alpha   90.00
_cell.angle_beta   90.00
_cell.angle_gamma   90.00
#
_symmetry.space_group_name_H-M   'P 1'
#
loop_
_entity.id
_entity.type
_entity.pdbx_description
1 polymer ?
#
loop_
_entity_poly.entity_id
_entity_poly.type
_entity_poly.pdbx_seq_one_letter_code
_entity_poly.pdbx_strand_id
1 'polypeptide(L)'
;MPDNNAVPPEETTSLEAAEAALDRLATKLATPPLATQIRRLLPKIEQALEAGATYAQVLETLRECGIEMPMTTFRSTLHRARLKRDREEGR
;
A
#
# COMPACT_ATOMS: atom_id res chain seq x y z
N MET A 1 51.85 11.54 31.87
CA MET A 1 51.57 10.91 30.55
C MET A 1 50.21 10.25 30.65
N PRO A 2 49.30 10.46 29.70
CA PRO A 2 47.92 10.86 29.97
C PRO A 2 46.97 9.70 30.27
N ASP A 3 46.11 9.94 31.26
CA ASP A 3 44.78 9.35 31.38
C ASP A 3 44.01 9.61 30.08
N ASN A 4 43.67 8.57 29.31
CA ASN A 4 42.74 8.72 28.21
C ASN A 4 41.60 7.70 28.34
N ASN A 5 40.52 8.26 28.88
CA ASN A 5 39.21 7.70 29.12
C ASN A 5 38.75 6.78 27.97
N ALA A 6 38.66 5.48 28.23
CA ALA A 6 37.94 4.56 27.37
C ALA A 6 36.44 4.88 27.54
N VAL A 7 35.89 5.64 26.60
CA VAL A 7 34.46 5.90 26.53
C VAL A 7 33.74 4.55 26.38
N PRO A 8 32.84 4.17 27.31
CA PRO A 8 32.12 2.91 27.23
C PRO A 8 31.18 2.91 26.02
N PRO A 9 31.10 1.81 25.24
CA PRO A 9 30.24 1.71 24.07
C PRO A 9 28.81 1.33 24.48
N GLU A 10 28.13 2.15 25.28
CA GLU A 10 26.83 1.79 25.89
C GLU A 10 25.68 2.74 25.51
N GLU A 11 25.82 3.60 24.49
CA GLU A 11 24.73 4.50 24.04
C GLU A 11 24.23 4.26 22.61
N THR A 12 24.90 3.45 21.80
CA THR A 12 24.49 3.22 20.39
C THR A 12 23.40 2.17 20.21
N THR A 13 23.19 1.26 21.17
CA THR A 13 22.24 0.14 21.02
C THR A 13 20.77 0.57 21.07
N SER A 14 20.45 1.66 21.78
CA SER A 14 19.07 2.14 21.91
C SER A 14 18.60 2.91 20.68
N LEU A 15 19.49 3.66 20.02
CA LEU A 15 19.18 4.38 18.79
C LEU A 15 19.04 3.40 17.60
N GLU A 16 19.99 2.49 17.43
CA GLU A 16 19.94 1.49 16.35
C GLU A 16 18.72 0.56 16.50
N ALA A 17 18.37 0.16 17.72
CA ALA A 17 17.16 -0.62 17.98
C ALA A 17 15.87 0.17 17.68
N ALA A 18 15.84 1.47 17.99
CA ALA A 18 14.70 2.33 17.67
C ALA A 18 14.55 2.54 16.16
N GLU A 19 15.65 2.77 15.44
CA GLU A 19 15.67 2.87 13.98
C GLU A 19 15.21 1.56 13.32
N ALA A 20 15.72 0.41 13.77
CA ALA A 20 15.28 -0.88 13.26
C ALA A 20 13.78 -1.16 13.55
N ALA A 21 13.26 -0.69 14.69
CA ALA A 21 11.83 -0.78 15.00
C ALA A 21 10.98 0.13 14.09
N LEU A 22 11.47 1.34 13.81
CA LEU A 22 10.84 2.29 12.90
C LEU A 22 10.84 1.77 11.46
N ASP A 23 11.91 1.18 10.97
CA ASP A 23 11.97 0.57 9.62
C ASP A 23 11.00 -0.62 9.48
N ARG A 24 10.90 -1.45 10.53
CA ARG A 24 9.91 -2.53 10.57
C ARG A 24 8.47 -1.98 10.55
N LEU A 25 8.22 -0.88 11.24
CA LEU A 25 6.92 -0.19 11.21
C LEU A 25 6.66 0.42 9.83
N ALA A 26 7.64 1.09 9.23
CA ALA A 26 7.56 1.65 7.88
C ALA A 26 7.26 0.57 6.84
N THR A 27 7.89 -0.60 6.96
CA THR A 27 7.62 -1.76 6.08
C THR A 27 6.19 -2.28 6.27
N LYS A 28 5.67 -2.29 7.51
CA LYS A 28 4.27 -2.69 7.79
C LYS A 28 3.26 -1.65 7.31
N LEU A 29 3.63 -0.37 7.36
CA LEU A 29 2.82 0.76 6.91
C LEU A 29 2.96 1.04 5.41
N ALA A 30 3.92 0.40 4.75
CA ALA A 30 4.18 0.56 3.33
C ALA A 30 2.90 0.33 2.54
N THR A 31 2.53 1.32 1.74
CA THR A 31 1.31 1.27 0.95
C THR A 31 1.40 0.09 -0.01
N PRO A 32 0.41 -0.83 0.00
CA PRO A 32 0.48 -2.01 -0.86
C PRO A 32 0.51 -1.59 -2.34
N PRO A 33 1.05 -2.44 -3.24
CA PRO A 33 1.07 -2.13 -4.66
C PRO A 33 -0.32 -1.79 -5.19
N LEU A 34 -0.39 -0.89 -6.17
CA LEU A 34 -1.63 -0.41 -6.78
C LEU A 34 -2.61 -1.54 -7.13
N ALA A 35 -2.10 -2.62 -7.72
CA ALA A 35 -2.89 -3.79 -8.09
C ALA A 35 -3.51 -4.52 -6.88
N THR A 36 -2.84 -4.52 -5.73
CA THR A 36 -3.37 -5.07 -4.48
C THR A 36 -4.44 -4.16 -3.89
N GLN A 37 -4.25 -2.85 -3.94
CA GLN A 37 -5.26 -1.88 -3.52
C GLN A 37 -6.54 -2.02 -4.34
N ILE A 38 -6.44 -2.04 -5.68
CA ILE A 38 -7.58 -2.20 -6.57
C ILE A 38 -8.29 -3.54 -6.36
N ARG A 39 -7.56 -4.65 -6.15
CA ARG A 39 -8.20 -5.94 -5.84
C ARG A 39 -8.99 -5.91 -4.53
N ARG A 40 -8.48 -5.24 -3.49
CA ARG A 40 -9.20 -5.08 -2.22
C ARG A 40 -10.43 -4.19 -2.36
N LEU A 41 -10.35 -3.17 -3.21
CA LEU A 41 -11.44 -2.21 -3.45
C LEU A 41 -12.42 -2.70 -4.53
N LEU A 42 -12.08 -3.76 -5.27
CA LEU A 42 -12.89 -4.32 -6.35
C LEU A 42 -14.38 -4.47 -6.00
N PRO A 43 -14.79 -5.11 -4.88
CA PRO A 43 -16.21 -5.25 -4.55
C PRO A 43 -16.90 -3.90 -4.33
N LYS A 44 -16.22 -2.90 -3.74
CA LYS A 44 -16.78 -1.55 -3.56
C LYS A 44 -16.88 -0.81 -4.89
N ILE A 45 -15.88 -0.96 -5.75
CA ILE A 45 -15.88 -0.38 -7.10
C ILE A 45 -17.04 -0.95 -7.90
N GLU A 46 -17.25 -2.27 -7.86
CA GLU A 46 -18.36 -2.91 -8.56
C GLU A 46 -19.72 -2.50 -8.02
N GLN A 47 -19.89 -2.44 -6.69
CA GLN A 47 -21.11 -1.89 -6.08
C GLN A 47 -21.39 -0.45 -6.53
N ALA A 48 -20.36 0.40 -6.61
CA ALA A 48 -20.52 1.77 -7.09
C ALA A 48 -20.94 1.79 -8.57
N LEU A 49 -20.32 0.96 -9.41
CA LEU A 49 -20.68 0.85 -10.83
C LEU A 49 -22.11 0.30 -11.02
N GLU A 50 -22.53 -0.68 -10.22
CA GLU A 50 -23.89 -1.23 -10.21
C GLU A 50 -24.92 -0.21 -9.74
N ALA A 51 -24.56 0.65 -8.78
CA ALA A 51 -25.38 1.78 -8.34
C ALA A 51 -25.48 2.92 -9.38
N GLY A 52 -24.81 2.78 -10.53
CA GLY A 52 -24.85 3.76 -11.62
C GLY A 52 -23.70 4.77 -11.61
N ALA A 53 -22.69 4.60 -10.76
CA ALA A 53 -21.50 5.44 -10.81
C ALA A 53 -20.73 5.18 -12.12
N THR A 54 -20.15 6.24 -12.66
CA THR A 54 -19.28 6.15 -13.85
C THR A 54 -17.86 5.76 -13.45
N TYR A 55 -17.12 5.16 -14.39
CA TYR A 55 -15.69 4.89 -14.20
C TYR A 55 -14.88 6.14 -13.87
N ALA A 56 -15.30 7.33 -14.34
CA ALA A 56 -14.65 8.60 -14.03
C ALA A 56 -14.84 8.99 -12.57
N GLN A 57 -16.06 8.88 -12.03
CA GLN A 57 -16.34 9.17 -10.62
C GLN A 57 -15.59 8.21 -9.69
N VAL A 58 -15.54 6.92 -10.02
CA VAL A 58 -14.76 5.95 -9.24
C VAL A 58 -13.27 6.30 -9.26
N LEU A 59 -12.74 6.72 -10.41
CA LEU A 59 -11.34 7.11 -10.54
C LEU A 59 -11.04 8.41 -9.76
N GLU A 60 -11.97 9.34 -9.73
CA GLU A 60 -11.88 10.55 -8.90
C GLU A 60 -11.85 10.21 -7.41
N THR A 61 -12.74 9.33 -6.92
CA THR A 61 -12.71 8.85 -5.54
C THR A 61 -11.40 8.12 -5.20
N LEU A 62 -10.87 7.33 -6.13
CA LEU A 62 -9.55 6.69 -5.96
C LEU A 62 -8.44 7.73 -5.83
N ARG A 63 -8.49 8.80 -6.64
CA ARG A 63 -7.54 9.91 -6.58
C ARG A 63 -7.63 10.68 -5.26
N GLU A 64 -8.84 10.91 -4.73
CA GLU A 64 -9.04 11.49 -3.39
C GLU A 64 -8.44 10.63 -2.28
N CYS A 65 -8.40 9.30 -2.47
CA CYS A 65 -7.75 8.36 -1.56
C CYS A 65 -6.22 8.27 -1.76
N GLY A 66 -5.63 9.11 -2.63
CA GLY A 66 -4.20 9.09 -2.94
C GLY A 66 -3.79 8.02 -3.96
N ILE A 67 -4.74 7.37 -4.64
CA ILE A 67 -4.51 6.36 -5.66
C ILE A 67 -4.72 7.00 -7.03
N GLU A 68 -3.67 7.67 -7.54
CA GLU A 68 -3.73 8.29 -8.86
C GLU A 68 -3.28 7.31 -9.95
N MET A 69 -4.09 7.14 -10.99
CA MET A 69 -3.74 6.36 -12.17
C MET A 69 -4.54 6.82 -13.40
N PRO A 70 -4.01 6.61 -14.62
CA PRO A 70 -4.75 6.92 -15.83
C PRO A 70 -5.90 5.94 -16.03
N MET A 71 -6.97 6.40 -16.70
CA MET A 71 -8.18 5.61 -17.00
C MET A 71 -7.88 4.28 -17.71
N THR A 72 -6.88 4.27 -18.58
CA THR A 72 -6.41 3.06 -19.29
C THR A 72 -5.85 2.02 -18.32
N THR A 73 -5.01 2.45 -17.38
CA THR A 73 -4.47 1.60 -16.31
C THR A 73 -5.57 1.14 -15.36
N PHE A 74 -6.51 2.02 -15.00
CA PHE A 74 -7.65 1.65 -14.17
C PHE A 74 -8.47 0.52 -14.80
N ARG A 75 -8.86 0.67 -16.07
CA ARG A 75 -9.61 -0.36 -16.82
C ARG A 75 -8.85 -1.68 -16.92
N SER A 76 -7.56 -1.63 -17.26
CA SER A 76 -6.74 -2.85 -17.38
C SER A 76 -6.57 -3.55 -16.03
N THR A 77 -6.34 -2.79 -14.96
CA THR A 77 -6.17 -3.32 -13.61
C THR A 77 -7.47 -3.90 -13.08
N LEU A 78 -8.60 -3.21 -13.31
CA LEU A 78 -9.93 -3.68 -12.94
C LEU A 78 -10.29 -4.98 -13.68
N HIS A 79 -10.05 -5.05 -14.99
CA HIS A 79 -10.25 -6.27 -15.78
C HIS A 79 -9.41 -7.43 -15.23
N ARG A 80 -8.12 -7.20 -14.95
CA ARG A 80 -7.23 -8.22 -14.39
C ARG A 80 -7.67 -8.66 -13.00
N ALA A 81 -8.18 -7.73 -12.19
CA ALA A 81 -8.71 -8.02 -10.86
C ALA A 81 -9.96 -8.92 -10.94
N ARG A 82 -10.89 -8.64 -11.86
CA ARG A 82 -12.06 -9.49 -12.15
C ARG A 82 -11.67 -10.92 -12.54
N LEU A 83 -10.80 -11.04 -13.55
CA LEU A 83 -10.35 -12.35 -14.03
C LEU A 83 -9.68 -13.20 -12.93
N LYS A 84 -8.94 -12.55 -12.03
CA LYS A 84 -8.29 -13.24 -10.91
C LYS A 84 -9.30 -13.69 -9.87
N ARG A 85 -10.33 -12.87 -9.59
CA ARG A 85 -11.43 -13.23 -8.69
C ARG A 85 -12.25 -14.41 -9.24
N ASP A 86 -12.62 -14.40 -10.52
CA ASP A 86 -13.30 -15.54 -11.17
C ASP A 86 -12.51 -16.84 -11.04
N ARG A 87 -11.18 -16.77 -11.18
CA ARG A 87 -10.29 -17.93 -11.02
C ARG A 87 -10.15 -18.39 -9.56
N GLU A 88 -10.30 -17.48 -8.60
CA GLU A 88 -10.22 -17.77 -7.17
C GLU A 88 -11.56 -18.27 -6.59
N GLU A 89 -12.69 -17.77 -7.11
CA GLU A 89 -14.06 -18.19 -6.73
C GLU A 89 -14.49 -19.50 -7.41
N GLY A 90 -13.91 -19.86 -8.57
CA GLY A 90 -14.18 -21.11 -9.28
C GLY A 90 -13.50 -22.37 -8.72
N ARG A 91 -13.14 -22.41 -7.43
CA ARG A 91 -12.47 -23.57 -6.79
C ARG A 91 -13.29 -24.19 -5.67
#